data_AF-A0A9P6IVD3-F1
#
_entry.id   AF-A0A9P6IVD3-F1
#
_cell.length_a   1.000
_cell.length_b   1.000
_cell.length_c   1.000
_cell.angle_alpha   90.00
_cell.angle_beta   90.00
_cell.angle_gamma   90.00
#
_symmetry.space_group_name_H-M   'P 1'
#
loop_
_entity.id
_entity.type
_entity.pdbx_description
1 polymer ?
#
loop_
_entity_poly.entity_id
_entity_poly.type
_entity_poly.pdbx_seq_one_letter_code
_entity_poly.pdbx_strand_id
1 'polypeptide(L)'
;MIFRRRLEIEVGELKPEMDVLRLTIEELQGSKRLKSLLKTVLLIGNHLNATSFRGNAYGFQLDALLKEVPHLEAAARISVQTLMNSVNSLVAGMNQIREEIRVLRKMRISPTNDKFIEVMEKFTEANEDGIQKIVQVGEGLELDLRKLLLFYGEDPSATKPEDFFGMLVSFSTMLQKSQLENEAMAKRLNKSQQMASTKNRVAGGVSLAAIRDGHLDDAIRGLRSGMRRTRPDRPDRPMSHLYSELSMEALQAMNLNVPRAGALTHSRQSSRQQ
;
A
#
# COMPACT_ATOMS: atom_id res chain seq x y z
N MET A 1 -18.14 -8.68 43.78
CA MET A 1 -18.80 -9.57 42.78
C MET A 1 -18.74 -9.04 41.33
N ILE A 2 -19.07 -7.77 41.07
CA ILE A 2 -19.11 -7.21 39.70
C ILE A 2 -17.72 -7.20 39.04
N PHE A 3 -16.69 -6.73 39.75
CA PHE A 3 -15.30 -6.70 39.25
C PHE A 3 -14.84 -8.06 38.72
N ARG A 4 -15.04 -9.13 39.52
CA ARG A 4 -14.71 -10.51 39.13
C ARG A 4 -15.32 -10.94 37.79
N ARG A 5 -16.54 -10.49 37.48
CA ARG A 5 -17.20 -10.84 36.20
C ARG A 5 -16.69 -10.02 35.02
N ARG A 6 -16.20 -8.80 35.26
CA ARG A 6 -15.72 -7.90 34.21
C ARG A 6 -14.22 -8.04 33.95
N LEU A 7 -13.44 -8.58 34.89
CA LEU A 7 -11.99 -8.69 34.78
C LEU A 7 -11.54 -9.30 33.45
N GLU A 8 -12.12 -10.43 33.03
CA GLU A 8 -11.74 -11.09 31.78
C GLU A 8 -12.02 -10.23 30.54
N ILE A 9 -13.11 -9.46 30.57
CA ILE A 9 -13.48 -8.55 29.48
C ILE A 9 -12.53 -7.36 29.45
N GLU A 10 -12.33 -6.69 30.60
CA GLU A 10 -11.44 -5.53 30.72
C GLU A 10 -9.99 -5.89 30.31
N VAL A 11 -9.49 -7.06 30.72
CA VAL A 11 -8.18 -7.57 30.30
C VAL A 11 -8.14 -7.93 28.82
N GLY A 12 -9.23 -8.49 28.28
CA GLY A 12 -9.36 -8.84 26.87
C GLY A 12 -9.36 -7.63 25.94
N GLU A 13 -9.86 -6.49 26.41
CA GLU A 13 -9.86 -5.21 25.69
C GLU A 13 -8.51 -4.48 25.80
N LEU A 14 -7.88 -4.51 26.98
CA LEU A 14 -6.60 -3.81 27.22
C LEU A 14 -5.43 -4.39 26.42
N LYS A 15 -5.29 -5.72 26.40
CA LYS A 15 -4.14 -6.38 25.75
C LYS A 15 -3.92 -5.98 24.29
N PRO A 16 -4.93 -6.06 23.40
CA PRO A 16 -4.74 -5.70 22.00
C PRO A 16 -4.39 -4.22 21.83
N GLU A 17 -4.95 -3.32 22.64
CA GLU A 17 -4.60 -1.90 22.59
C GLU A 17 -3.12 -1.66 22.95
N MET A 18 -2.65 -2.31 24.03
CA MET A 18 -1.25 -2.23 24.45
C MET A 18 -0.30 -2.80 23.39
N ASP A 19 -0.67 -3.92 22.75
CA ASP A 19 0.12 -4.53 21.70
C ASP A 19 0.22 -3.64 20.45
N VAL A 20 -0.89 -3.04 20.02
CA VAL A 20 -0.91 -2.09 18.90
C VAL A 20 0.03 -0.91 19.17
N LEU A 21 -0.02 -0.34 20.37
CA LEU A 21 0.85 0.77 20.75
C LEU A 21 2.33 0.35 20.78
N ARG A 22 2.65 -0.80 21.37
CA ARG A 22 4.01 -1.35 21.41
C ARG A 22 4.57 -1.56 20.01
N LEU A 23 3.82 -2.23 19.14
CA LEU A 23 4.24 -2.50 17.76
C LEU A 23 4.44 -1.20 16.98
N THR A 24 3.57 -0.21 17.17
CA THR A 24 3.71 1.11 16.53
C THR A 24 5.00 1.81 16.97
N ILE A 25 5.37 1.75 18.25
CA ILE A 25 6.63 2.32 18.76
C ILE A 25 7.82 1.62 18.08
N GLU A 26 7.84 0.29 18.05
CA GLU A 26 8.91 -0.51 17.44
C GLU A 26 9.06 -0.19 15.93
N GLU A 27 7.94 -0.08 15.21
CA GLU A 27 7.89 0.26 13.79
C GLU A 27 8.43 1.67 13.51
N LEU A 28 7.99 2.68 14.28
CA LEU A 28 8.43 4.07 14.12
C LEU A 28 9.90 4.27 14.50
N GLN A 29 10.38 3.57 15.52
CA GLN A 29 11.80 3.61 15.91
C GLN A 29 12.68 2.84 14.92
N GLY A 30 12.17 1.75 14.36
CA GLY A 30 12.86 0.88 13.42
C GLY A 30 12.90 1.39 11.98
N SER A 31 11.94 2.20 11.55
CA SER A 31 11.82 2.61 10.14
C SER A 31 12.96 3.54 9.70
N LYS A 32 13.93 2.97 8.99
CA LYS A 32 15.03 3.73 8.35
C LYS A 32 14.52 4.65 7.24
N ARG A 33 13.45 4.26 6.56
CA ARG A 33 12.89 5.04 5.45
C ARG A 33 12.13 6.26 5.93
N LEU A 34 11.39 6.16 7.04
CA LEU A 34 10.79 7.34 7.67
C LEU A 34 11.87 8.36 8.04
N LYS A 35 12.95 7.91 8.68
CA LYS A 35 14.10 8.77 9.02
C LYS A 35 14.74 9.39 7.78
N SER A 36 14.92 8.62 6.70
CA SER A 36 15.45 9.12 5.44
C SER A 36 14.54 10.16 4.79
N LEU A 37 13.22 9.93 4.81
CA LEU A 37 12.23 10.85 4.27
C LEU A 37 12.25 12.17 5.02
N LEU A 38 12.18 12.13 6.35
CA LEU A 38 12.24 13.34 7.19
C LEU A 38 13.55 14.12 6.94
N LYS A 39 14.67 13.42 6.77
CA LYS A 39 15.94 14.05 6.38
C LYS A 39 15.85 14.75 5.02
N THR A 40 15.20 14.15 4.03
CA THR A 40 15.03 14.82 2.73
C THR A 40 14.07 16.00 2.81
N VAL A 41 12.94 15.86 3.51
CA VAL A 41 11.99 16.97 3.73
C VAL A 41 12.72 18.14 4.38
N LEU A 42 13.55 17.89 5.41
CA LEU A 42 14.37 18.90 6.06
C LEU A 42 15.38 19.54 5.09
N LEU A 43 16.08 18.72 4.30
CA LEU A 43 17.06 19.23 3.33
C LEU A 43 16.41 20.13 2.27
N ILE A 44 15.26 19.72 1.73
CA ILE A 44 14.48 20.51 0.78
C ILE A 44 13.97 21.78 1.46
N GLY A 45 13.39 21.68 2.66
CA GLY A 45 12.87 22.81 3.41
C GLY A 45 13.95 23.86 3.71
N ASN A 46 15.12 23.43 4.18
CA ASN A 46 16.26 24.31 4.41
C ASN A 46 16.74 24.99 3.12
N HIS A 47 16.80 24.25 2.02
CA HIS A 47 17.17 24.80 0.71
C HIS A 47 16.15 25.82 0.20
N LEU A 48 14.86 25.56 0.38
CA LEU A 48 13.78 26.47 -0.05
C LEU A 48 13.71 27.74 0.83
N ASN A 49 14.02 27.62 2.12
CA ASN A 49 13.98 28.72 3.08
C ASN A 49 15.22 29.63 3.01
N ALA A 50 16.34 29.15 2.47
CA ALA A 50 17.60 29.89 2.36
C ALA A 50 17.66 30.87 1.16
N THR A 51 16.52 31.40 0.70
CA THR A 51 16.29 32.14 -0.57
C THR A 51 16.10 31.21 -1.77
N SER A 52 15.00 31.44 -2.50
CA SER A 52 14.47 30.55 -3.53
C SER A 52 15.46 30.20 -4.65
N PHE A 53 15.56 28.92 -5.01
CA PHE A 53 15.20 28.40 -6.35
C PHE A 53 15.34 26.86 -6.36
N ARG A 54 14.21 26.19 -6.63
CA ARG A 54 14.03 24.81 -7.13
C ARG A 54 15.16 23.81 -6.84
N GLY A 55 15.02 23.05 -5.76
CA GLY A 55 15.83 21.86 -5.49
C GLY A 55 15.30 20.62 -6.23
N ASN A 56 16.18 19.97 -7.01
CA ASN A 56 16.00 18.67 -7.67
C ASN A 56 15.81 17.53 -6.63
N ALA A 57 14.62 17.39 -6.06
CA ALA A 57 14.29 16.21 -5.26
C ALA A 57 13.89 15.06 -6.19
N TYR A 58 14.77 14.08 -6.33
CA TYR A 58 14.42 12.79 -6.92
C TYR A 58 13.42 12.10 -5.98
N GLY A 59 12.21 11.84 -6.49
CA GLY A 59 11.08 11.35 -5.71
C GLY A 59 11.37 10.03 -4.98
N PHE A 60 10.73 9.85 -3.82
CA PHE A 60 10.80 8.63 -3.01
C PHE A 60 9.65 7.71 -3.41
N GLN A 61 9.91 6.41 -3.57
CA GLN A 61 8.84 5.41 -3.60
C GLN A 61 8.25 5.31 -2.19
N LEU A 62 7.07 5.90 -2.02
CA LEU A 62 6.44 6.11 -0.72
C LEU A 62 5.45 4.99 -0.33
N ASP A 63 4.98 4.22 -1.30
CA ASP A 63 4.04 3.11 -1.12
C ASP A 63 4.49 2.00 -0.16
N ALA A 64 5.77 2.02 0.24
CA ALA A 64 6.28 1.09 1.23
C ALA A 64 6.60 1.72 2.59
N LEU A 65 6.32 3.02 2.81
CA LEU A 65 6.46 3.66 4.12
C LEU A 65 5.32 3.23 5.07
N LEU A 66 4.07 3.28 4.60
CA LEU A 66 2.92 2.79 5.39
C LEU A 66 2.94 1.28 5.59
N LYS A 67 3.55 0.54 4.65
CA LYS A 67 3.77 -0.91 4.82
C LYS A 67 4.76 -1.23 5.93
N GLU A 68 5.63 -0.28 6.31
CA GLU A 68 6.57 -0.45 7.41
C GLU A 68 6.00 -0.06 8.77
N VAL A 69 4.85 0.64 8.80
CA VAL A 69 4.18 1.08 10.03
C VAL A 69 2.68 0.73 9.99
N PRO A 70 2.30 -0.55 9.81
CA PRO A 70 0.91 -0.96 9.64
C PRO A 70 0.02 -0.68 10.85
N HIS A 71 0.57 -0.60 12.07
CA HIS A 71 -0.22 -0.40 13.29
C HIS A 71 -0.53 1.08 13.58
N LEU A 72 0.09 2.00 12.85
CA LEU A 72 0.01 3.44 13.09
C LEU A 72 -1.44 3.97 13.10
N GLU A 73 -2.26 3.50 12.17
CA GLU A 73 -3.65 3.97 12.04
C GLU A 73 -4.54 3.47 13.19
N ALA A 74 -4.26 2.28 13.70
CA ALA A 74 -4.95 1.76 14.87
C ALA A 74 -4.49 2.49 16.14
N ALA A 75 -3.18 2.71 16.29
CA ALA A 75 -2.60 3.45 17.41
C ALA A 75 -3.14 4.88 17.52
N ALA A 76 -3.37 5.57 16.39
CA ALA A 76 -3.99 6.90 16.38
C ALA A 76 -5.42 6.95 16.92
N ARG A 77 -6.10 5.80 17.09
CA ARG A 77 -7.46 5.70 17.63
C ARG A 77 -7.51 5.32 19.11
N ILE A 78 -6.38 4.91 19.68
CA ILE A 78 -6.29 4.46 21.07
C ILE A 78 -5.94 5.67 21.93
N SER A 79 -6.80 5.99 22.91
CA SER A 79 -6.45 7.02 23.88
C SER A 79 -5.62 6.43 25.01
N VAL A 80 -4.37 6.85 25.13
CA VAL A 80 -3.43 6.36 26.14
C VAL A 80 -3.94 6.67 27.55
N GLN A 81 -4.59 7.82 27.75
CA GLN A 81 -5.18 8.17 29.04
C GLN A 81 -6.29 7.19 29.44
N THR A 82 -7.18 6.84 28.52
CA THR A 82 -8.26 5.88 28.79
C THR A 82 -7.70 4.50 29.10
N LEU A 83 -6.70 4.06 28.33
CA LEU A 83 -5.99 2.80 28.57
C LEU A 83 -5.38 2.75 29.97
N MET A 84 -4.66 3.80 30.39
CA MET A 84 -4.06 3.87 31.72
C MET A 84 -5.12 3.94 32.83
N ASN A 85 -6.24 4.63 32.60
CA ASN A 85 -7.36 4.65 33.54
C ASN A 85 -7.95 3.24 33.74
N SER A 86 -8.10 2.46 32.65
CA SER A 86 -8.55 1.07 32.71
C SER A 86 -7.54 0.15 33.42
N VAL A 87 -6.24 0.34 33.21
CA VAL A 87 -5.20 -0.38 33.99
C VAL A 87 -5.32 -0.06 35.49
N ASN A 88 -5.49 1.22 35.84
CA ASN A 88 -5.65 1.65 37.22
C ASN A 88 -6.93 1.12 37.87
N SER A 89 -8.03 0.98 37.10
CA SER A 89 -9.26 0.39 37.63
C SER A 89 -9.12 -1.10 37.97
N LEU A 90 -8.27 -1.84 37.25
CA LEU A 90 -7.94 -3.23 37.60
C LEU A 90 -7.28 -3.31 38.98
N VAL A 91 -6.29 -2.46 39.22
CA VAL A 91 -5.57 -2.38 40.50
C VAL A 91 -6.52 -1.96 41.62
N ALA A 92 -7.35 -0.94 41.39
CA ALA A 92 -8.33 -0.47 42.34
C ALA A 92 -9.35 -1.57 42.70
N GLY A 93 -9.84 -2.32 41.71
CA GLY A 93 -10.76 -3.43 41.91
C GLY A 93 -10.16 -4.56 42.75
N MET A 94 -8.90 -4.92 42.51
CA MET A 94 -8.18 -5.89 43.34
C MET A 94 -7.98 -5.41 44.77
N ASN A 95 -7.58 -4.15 44.95
CA ASN A 95 -7.42 -3.53 46.27
C ASN A 95 -8.73 -3.53 47.05
N GLN A 96 -9.85 -3.23 46.38
CA GLN A 96 -11.17 -3.25 47.00
C GLN A 96 -11.54 -4.64 47.51
N ILE A 97 -11.29 -5.70 46.72
CA ILE A 97 -11.54 -7.08 47.15
C ILE A 97 -10.65 -7.45 48.35
N ARG A 98 -9.36 -7.09 48.31
CA ARG A 98 -8.43 -7.39 49.42
C ARG A 98 -8.87 -6.69 50.72
N GLU A 99 -9.33 -5.45 50.65
CA GLU A 99 -9.84 -4.74 51.82
C GLU A 99 -11.16 -5.34 52.33
N GLU A 100 -12.07 -5.73 51.43
CA GLU A 100 -13.33 -6.38 51.81
C GLU A 100 -13.08 -7.73 52.52
N ILE A 101 -12.16 -8.56 52.00
CA ILE A 101 -11.72 -9.81 52.66
C ILE A 101 -11.15 -9.51 54.04
N ARG A 102 -10.26 -8.50 54.16
CA ARG A 102 -9.63 -8.11 55.43
C ARG A 102 -10.67 -7.67 56.47
N VAL A 103 -11.64 -6.86 56.07
CA VAL A 103 -12.71 -6.34 56.93
C VAL A 103 -13.61 -7.48 57.40
N LEU A 104 -14.06 -8.36 56.50
CA LEU A 104 -14.93 -9.49 56.85
C LEU A 104 -14.23 -10.47 57.82
N ARG A 105 -12.94 -10.73 57.63
CA ARG A 105 -12.13 -11.53 58.57
C ARG A 105 -12.08 -10.93 59.98
N LYS A 106 -11.97 -9.60 60.08
CA LYS A 106 -11.93 -8.90 61.37
C LYS A 106 -13.28 -8.89 62.08
N MET A 107 -14.36 -8.68 61.34
CA MET A 107 -15.69 -8.57 61.94
C MET A 107 -16.19 -9.89 62.52
N ARG A 108 -15.74 -11.06 62.01
CA ARG A 108 -16.21 -12.40 62.43
C ARG A 108 -17.72 -12.60 62.32
N ILE A 109 -18.40 -11.76 61.54
CA ILE A 109 -19.83 -11.84 61.24
C ILE A 109 -19.96 -12.31 59.79
N SER A 110 -19.73 -13.60 59.53
CA SER A 110 -20.12 -14.19 58.24
C SER A 110 -21.43 -14.96 58.44
N PRO A 111 -22.44 -14.75 57.58
CA PRO A 111 -23.63 -15.61 57.54
C PRO A 111 -23.23 -17.08 57.39
N THR A 112 -24.02 -18.00 57.94
CA THR A 112 -23.70 -19.45 57.98
C THR A 112 -23.52 -20.12 56.61
N ASN A 113 -23.94 -19.48 55.51
CA ASN A 113 -23.78 -20.00 54.15
C ASN A 113 -22.97 -19.06 53.24
N ASP A 114 -22.22 -18.12 53.81
CA ASP A 114 -21.40 -17.19 53.04
C ASP A 114 -20.05 -17.82 52.66
N LYS A 115 -19.74 -17.80 51.37
CA LYS A 115 -18.49 -18.32 50.79
C LYS A 115 -17.64 -17.22 50.15
N PHE A 116 -17.94 -15.95 50.43
CA PHE A 116 -17.27 -14.82 49.79
C PHE A 116 -15.75 -14.87 49.97
N ILE A 117 -15.26 -15.03 51.21
CA ILE A 117 -13.82 -15.06 51.50
C ILE A 117 -13.15 -16.19 50.72
N GLU A 118 -13.68 -17.42 50.80
CA GLU A 118 -13.10 -18.59 50.12
C GLU A 118 -13.00 -18.40 48.60
N VAL A 119 -14.05 -17.86 47.98
CA VAL A 119 -14.11 -17.67 46.52
C VAL A 119 -13.24 -16.49 46.09
N MET A 120 -13.28 -15.38 46.81
CA MET A 120 -12.59 -14.16 46.42
C MET A 120 -11.09 -14.22 46.71
N GLU A 121 -10.67 -14.94 47.75
CA GLU A 121 -9.24 -15.15 48.04
C GLU A 121 -8.57 -15.97 46.93
N LYS A 122 -9.15 -17.11 46.55
CA LYS A 122 -8.71 -17.91 45.39
C LYS A 122 -8.69 -17.08 44.10
N PHE A 123 -9.71 -16.24 43.91
CA PHE A 123 -9.77 -15.34 42.76
C PHE A 123 -8.63 -14.32 42.77
N THR A 124 -8.35 -13.69 43.90
CA THR A 124 -7.25 -12.72 44.00
C THR A 124 -5.90 -13.38 43.75
N GLU A 125 -5.63 -14.53 44.37
CA GLU A 125 -4.39 -15.29 44.19
C GLU A 125 -4.17 -15.70 42.73
N ALA A 126 -5.22 -16.15 42.04
CA ALA A 126 -5.12 -16.60 40.66
C ALA A 126 -4.88 -15.46 39.65
N ASN A 127 -5.25 -14.22 39.97
CA ASN A 127 -5.25 -13.10 39.01
C ASN A 127 -4.22 -12.00 39.34
N GLU A 128 -3.65 -11.99 40.54
CA GLU A 128 -2.68 -10.99 41.00
C GLU A 128 -1.51 -10.82 40.01
N ASP A 129 -0.83 -11.91 39.68
CA ASP A 129 0.31 -11.89 38.75
C ASP A 129 -0.07 -11.38 37.36
N GLY A 130 -1.26 -11.73 36.90
CA GLY A 130 -1.77 -11.30 35.59
C GLY A 130 -2.00 -9.79 35.54
N ILE A 131 -2.63 -9.24 36.58
CA ILE A 131 -2.89 -7.80 36.70
C ILE A 131 -1.57 -7.05 36.87
N GLN A 132 -0.66 -7.56 37.69
CA GLN A 132 0.65 -6.92 37.89
C GLN A 132 1.48 -6.86 36.60
N LYS A 133 1.43 -7.91 35.76
CA LYS A 133 2.05 -7.88 34.43
C LYS A 133 1.43 -6.80 33.53
N ILE A 134 0.10 -6.64 33.55
CA ILE A 134 -0.58 -5.60 32.75
C ILE A 134 -0.14 -4.21 33.22
N VAL A 135 -0.04 -3.99 34.53
CA VAL A 135 0.48 -2.73 35.09
C VAL A 135 1.90 -2.46 34.60
N GLN A 136 2.80 -3.45 34.70
CA GLN A 136 4.19 -3.31 34.25
C GLN A 136 4.29 -2.97 32.75
N VAL A 137 3.49 -3.63 31.91
CA VAL A 137 3.45 -3.34 30.47
C VAL A 137 2.90 -1.93 30.23
N GLY A 138 1.89 -1.48 30.98
CA GLY A 138 1.30 -0.15 30.87
C GLY A 138 2.30 0.96 31.21
N GLU A 139 2.98 0.83 32.36
CA GLU A 139 4.03 1.76 32.79
C GLU A 139 5.21 1.80 31.81
N GLY A 140 5.64 0.64 31.31
CA GLY A 140 6.69 0.53 30.30
C GLY A 140 6.31 1.23 29.00
N LEU A 141 5.06 1.02 28.55
CA LEU A 141 4.52 1.63 27.34
C LEU A 141 4.43 3.16 27.47
N GLU A 142 3.95 3.68 28.60
CA GLU A 142 3.89 5.12 28.85
C GLU A 142 5.28 5.77 28.78
N LEU A 143 6.27 5.11 29.38
CA LEU A 143 7.66 5.56 29.32
C LEU A 143 8.20 5.57 27.88
N ASP A 144 7.94 4.52 27.12
CA ASP A 144 8.44 4.39 25.75
C ASP A 144 7.75 5.34 24.77
N LEU A 145 6.45 5.61 24.97
CA LEU A 145 5.73 6.67 24.25
C LEU A 145 6.33 8.05 24.54
N ARG A 146 6.65 8.34 25.80
CA ARG A 146 7.34 9.59 26.17
C ARG A 146 8.70 9.71 25.46
N LYS A 147 9.49 8.64 25.43
CA LYS A 147 10.77 8.62 24.70
C LYS A 147 10.59 8.79 23.19
N LEU A 148 9.53 8.20 22.62
CA LEU A 148 9.21 8.31 21.20
C LEU A 148 8.90 9.76 20.81
N LEU A 149 8.06 10.44 21.59
CA LEU A 149 7.74 11.86 21.37
C LEU A 149 9.00 12.72 21.43
N LEU A 150 9.83 12.53 22.47
CA LEU A 150 11.10 13.24 22.60
C LEU A 150 12.05 12.97 21.43
N PHE A 151 12.09 11.74 20.93
CA PHE A 151 12.92 11.37 19.77
C PHE A 151 12.52 12.13 18.50
N TYR A 152 11.22 12.37 18.30
CA TYR A 152 10.69 13.17 17.19
C TYR A 152 10.62 14.67 17.46
N GLY A 153 11.07 15.13 18.63
CA GLY A 153 11.13 16.54 19.01
C GLY A 153 9.81 17.12 19.53
N GLU A 154 8.85 16.27 19.88
CA GLU A 154 7.59 16.67 20.52
C GLU A 154 7.77 16.81 22.03
N ASP A 155 7.00 17.72 22.66
CA ASP A 155 6.91 17.81 24.11
C ASP A 155 5.85 16.82 24.62
N PRO A 156 6.22 15.78 25.40
CA PRO A 156 5.26 14.81 25.93
C PRO A 156 4.19 15.41 26.87
N SER A 157 4.39 16.64 27.32
CA SER A 157 3.45 17.35 28.19
C SER A 157 2.38 18.11 27.39
N ALA A 158 2.67 18.45 26.14
CA ALA A 158 1.80 19.22 25.26
C ALA A 158 1.15 18.33 24.18
N THR A 159 1.88 17.32 23.70
CA THR A 159 1.46 16.45 22.61
C THR A 159 1.07 15.08 23.14
N LYS A 160 -0.17 14.67 22.85
CA LYS A 160 -0.63 13.31 23.18
C LYS A 160 -0.12 12.31 22.13
N PRO A 161 0.17 11.06 22.53
CA PRO A 161 0.61 10.04 21.58
C PRO A 161 -0.37 9.81 20.42
N GLU A 162 -1.68 9.73 20.70
CA GLU A 162 -2.72 9.55 19.67
C GLU A 162 -2.74 10.69 18.64
N ASP A 163 -2.53 11.93 19.07
CA ASP A 163 -2.49 13.10 18.19
C ASP A 163 -1.23 13.06 17.31
N PHE A 164 -0.09 12.68 17.89
CA PHE A 164 1.16 12.48 17.15
C PHE A 164 1.02 11.38 16.08
N PHE A 165 0.44 10.23 16.43
CA PHE A 165 0.17 9.17 15.48
C PHE A 165 -0.79 9.64 14.39
N GLY A 166 -1.86 10.35 14.75
CA GLY A 166 -2.82 10.92 13.80
C GLY A 166 -2.18 11.92 12.82
N MET A 167 -1.21 12.70 13.28
CA MET A 167 -0.42 13.60 12.43
C MET A 167 0.38 12.80 11.38
N LEU A 168 1.05 11.72 11.79
CA LEU A 168 1.82 10.87 10.87
C LEU A 168 0.92 10.14 9.86
N VAL A 169 -0.25 9.64 10.29
CA VAL A 169 -1.26 9.05 9.39
C VAL A 169 -1.70 10.07 8.35
N SER A 170 -2.01 11.30 8.78
CA SER A 170 -2.44 12.38 7.90
C SER A 170 -1.35 12.76 6.90
N PHE A 171 -0.11 12.94 7.37
CA PHE A 171 1.05 13.21 6.53
C PHE A 171 1.22 12.13 5.46
N SER A 172 1.14 10.86 5.86
CA SER A 172 1.32 9.76 4.92
C SER A 172 0.21 9.68 3.88
N THR A 173 -1.05 9.89 4.30
CA THR A 173 -2.21 9.92 3.39
C THR A 173 -2.09 11.05 2.38
N MET A 174 -1.70 12.24 2.83
CA MET A 174 -1.47 13.40 1.96
C MET A 174 -0.37 13.11 0.94
N LEU A 175 0.73 12.49 1.37
CA LEU A 175 1.87 12.22 0.52
C LEU A 175 1.56 11.13 -0.53
N GLN A 176 0.79 10.11 -0.18
CA GLN A 176 0.26 9.12 -1.15
C GLN A 176 -0.67 9.77 -2.17
N LYS A 177 -1.60 10.62 -1.72
CA LYS A 177 -2.50 11.34 -2.63
C LYS A 177 -1.72 12.22 -3.61
N SER A 178 -0.73 12.96 -3.14
CA SER A 178 0.13 13.77 -3.99
C SER A 178 0.94 12.93 -4.98
N GLN A 179 1.40 11.73 -4.62
CA GLN A 179 2.06 10.83 -5.55
C GLN A 179 1.13 10.46 -6.73
N LEU A 180 -0.10 10.03 -6.43
CA LEU A 180 -1.08 9.66 -7.46
C LEU A 180 -1.44 10.84 -8.37
N GLU A 181 -1.60 12.04 -7.79
CA GLU A 181 -1.88 13.27 -8.54
C GLU A 181 -0.72 13.65 -9.47
N ASN A 182 0.53 13.54 -8.99
CA ASN A 182 1.73 13.81 -9.78
C ASN A 182 1.88 12.83 -10.94
N GLU A 183 1.64 11.54 -10.71
CA GLU A 183 1.68 10.51 -11.77
C GLU A 183 0.58 10.73 -12.82
N ALA A 184 -0.64 11.06 -12.38
CA ALA A 184 -1.75 11.38 -13.28
C ALA A 184 -1.45 12.61 -14.14
N MET A 185 -0.86 13.65 -13.54
CA MET A 185 -0.43 14.85 -14.25
C MET A 185 0.66 14.55 -15.28
N ALA A 186 1.67 13.76 -14.93
CA ALA A 186 2.74 13.36 -15.84
C ALA A 186 2.20 12.58 -17.06
N LYS A 187 1.26 11.64 -16.85
CA LYS A 187 0.59 10.91 -17.93
C LYS A 187 -0.20 11.84 -18.86
N ARG A 188 -0.91 12.82 -18.30
CA ARG A 188 -1.66 13.82 -19.08
C ARG A 188 -0.73 14.69 -19.93
N LEU A 189 0.40 15.13 -19.36
CA LEU A 189 1.39 15.94 -20.07
C LEU A 189 2.04 15.15 -21.22
N ASN A 190 2.39 13.88 -21.01
CA ASN A 190 2.97 13.04 -22.06
C ASN A 190 1.97 12.80 -23.20
N LYS A 191 0.69 12.58 -22.88
CA LYS A 191 -0.37 12.39 -23.88
C LYS A 191 -0.61 13.66 -24.69
N SER A 192 -0.61 14.84 -24.06
CA SER A 192 -0.80 16.11 -24.78
C SER A 192 0.39 16.45 -25.68
N GLN A 193 1.63 16.18 -25.24
CA GLN A 193 2.83 16.35 -26.06
C GLN A 193 2.84 15.40 -27.27
N GLN A 194 2.43 14.14 -27.08
CA GLN A 194 2.27 13.21 -28.20
C GLN A 194 1.21 13.71 -29.19
N MET A 195 0.04 14.13 -28.74
CA MET A 195 -1.01 14.68 -29.62
C MET A 195 -0.58 15.94 -30.38
N ALA A 196 0.16 16.85 -29.74
CA ALA A 196 0.73 18.03 -30.39
C ALA A 196 1.75 17.65 -31.49
N SER A 197 2.61 16.66 -31.23
CA SER A 197 3.56 16.16 -32.21
C SER A 197 2.89 15.47 -33.40
N THR A 198 1.79 14.73 -33.18
CA THR A 198 1.01 14.10 -34.26
C THR A 198 0.28 15.15 -35.11
N LYS A 199 -0.30 16.19 -34.49
CA LYS A 199 -1.00 17.26 -35.20
C LYS A 199 -0.07 18.06 -36.12
N ASN A 200 1.18 18.32 -35.69
CA ASN A 200 2.20 18.95 -36.53
C ASN A 200 2.66 18.07 -37.71
N ARG A 201 2.58 16.73 -37.60
CA ARG A 201 2.88 15.82 -38.73
C ARG A 201 1.76 15.77 -39.76
N VAL A 202 0.51 15.94 -39.34
CA VAL A 202 -0.66 15.95 -40.25
C VAL A 202 -0.83 17.31 -40.94
N ALA A 203 -0.48 18.43 -40.27
CA ALA A 203 -0.47 19.75 -40.91
C ALA A 203 0.58 19.89 -42.05
N GLY A 204 1.61 19.03 -42.07
CA GLY A 204 2.58 18.94 -43.17
C GLY A 204 2.18 17.99 -44.30
N GLY A 205 0.99 17.39 -44.24
CA GLY A 205 0.44 16.47 -45.25
C GLY A 205 -0.76 17.08 -45.96
N VAL A 206 -0.56 17.50 -47.21
CA VAL A 206 -1.55 17.89 -48.25
C VAL A 206 -2.87 18.47 -47.72
N SER A 207 -2.97 19.80 -47.76
CA SER A 207 -4.23 20.51 -47.54
C SER A 207 -5.32 19.99 -48.48
N LEU A 208 -6.48 19.61 -47.94
CA LEU A 208 -7.67 19.17 -48.66
C LEU A 208 -8.17 20.22 -49.67
N ALA A 209 -7.76 21.48 -49.53
CA ALA A 209 -8.04 22.54 -50.49
C ALA A 209 -7.38 22.30 -51.87
N ALA A 210 -6.24 21.61 -51.92
CA ALA A 210 -5.54 21.31 -53.18
C ALA A 210 -6.24 20.25 -54.05
N ILE A 211 -7.27 19.57 -53.51
CA ILE A 211 -8.04 18.56 -54.24
C ILE A 211 -9.10 19.20 -55.15
N ARG A 212 -9.45 20.47 -54.93
CA ARG A 212 -10.59 21.11 -55.61
C ARG A 212 -10.24 21.74 -56.97
N ASP A 213 -8.96 21.96 -57.27
CA ASP A 213 -8.51 22.69 -58.47
C ASP A 213 -7.93 21.78 -59.57
N GLY A 214 -8.67 20.73 -59.97
CA GLY A 214 -8.44 20.07 -61.27
C GLY A 214 -7.17 19.20 -61.42
N HIS A 215 -6.33 19.05 -60.39
CA HIS A 215 -5.11 18.23 -60.44
C HIS A 215 -5.31 16.72 -60.18
N LEU A 216 -6.53 16.21 -60.42
CA LEU A 216 -6.85 14.80 -60.24
C LEU A 216 -6.15 13.93 -61.30
N ASP A 217 -6.10 14.41 -62.55
CA ASP A 217 -5.49 13.67 -63.65
C ASP A 217 -3.97 13.54 -63.50
N ASP A 218 -3.29 14.55 -62.97
CA ASP A 218 -1.86 14.48 -62.66
C ASP A 218 -1.55 13.48 -61.53
N ALA A 219 -2.44 13.40 -60.53
CA ALA A 219 -2.31 12.42 -59.44
C ALA A 219 -2.54 10.98 -59.92
N ILE A 220 -3.52 10.77 -60.82
CA ILE A 220 -3.80 9.46 -61.43
C ILE A 220 -2.68 9.03 -62.37
N ARG A 221 -2.10 9.96 -63.13
CA ARG A 221 -0.98 9.69 -64.05
C ARG A 221 0.30 9.31 -63.29
N GLY A 222 0.56 9.93 -62.14
CA GLY A 222 1.66 9.57 -61.24
C GLY A 222 1.49 8.20 -60.55
N LEU A 223 0.25 7.79 -60.27
CA LEU A 223 -0.05 6.46 -59.73
C LEU A 223 0.10 5.36 -60.80
N ARG A 224 -0.24 5.63 -62.07
CA ARG A 224 -0.05 4.69 -63.18
C ARG A 224 1.41 4.51 -63.61
N SER A 225 2.27 5.52 -63.41
CA SER A 225 3.69 5.44 -63.78
C SER A 225 4.60 4.86 -62.67
N GLY A 226 4.04 4.53 -61.50
CA GLY A 226 4.80 4.02 -60.36
C GLY A 226 5.71 5.04 -59.67
N MET A 227 5.75 6.29 -60.14
CA MET A 227 6.54 7.36 -59.53
C MET A 227 5.79 7.97 -58.34
N ARG A 228 6.04 7.44 -57.13
CA ARG A 228 5.82 8.24 -55.92
C ARG A 228 6.76 9.44 -55.98
N ARG A 229 6.17 10.65 -55.93
CA ARG A 229 6.89 11.92 -55.81
C ARG A 229 8.07 11.77 -54.84
N THR A 230 9.28 11.78 -55.39
CA THR A 230 10.51 11.90 -54.60
C THR A 230 10.49 13.29 -53.96
N ARG A 231 10.65 13.34 -52.64
CA ARG A 231 10.90 14.62 -51.96
C ARG A 231 12.28 15.11 -52.44
N PRO A 232 12.46 16.40 -52.76
CA PRO A 232 13.70 16.89 -53.38
C PRO A 232 14.96 16.81 -52.49
N ASP A 233 14.84 16.33 -51.25
CA ASP A 233 15.86 16.54 -50.21
C ASP A 233 16.25 15.26 -49.45
N ARG A 234 16.20 14.09 -50.10
CA ARG A 234 16.82 12.86 -49.57
C ARG A 234 17.48 12.03 -50.68
N PRO A 235 18.77 11.67 -50.53
CA PRO A 235 19.37 10.64 -51.37
C PRO A 235 18.75 9.28 -51.07
N ASP A 236 18.64 8.46 -52.12
CA ASP A 236 17.92 7.18 -52.17
C ASP A 236 18.11 6.30 -50.94
N ARG A 237 16.99 5.90 -50.32
CA ARG A 237 16.98 4.72 -49.43
C ARG A 237 16.51 3.52 -50.24
N PRO A 238 17.21 2.38 -50.19
CA PRO A 238 16.73 1.17 -50.83
C PRO A 238 15.44 0.68 -50.17
N MET A 239 14.60 0.03 -50.98
CA MET A 239 13.32 -0.57 -50.60
C MET A 239 13.43 -1.40 -49.32
N SER A 240 12.44 -1.27 -48.44
CA SER A 240 12.32 -2.14 -47.26
C SER A 240 12.18 -3.60 -47.69
N HIS A 241 13.09 -4.46 -47.23
CA HIS A 241 13.11 -5.92 -47.42
C HIS A 241 11.95 -6.67 -46.73
N LEU A 242 10.75 -6.09 -46.67
CA LEU A 242 9.59 -6.79 -46.10
C LEU A 242 8.86 -7.71 -47.10
N TYR A 243 9.31 -7.80 -48.37
CA TYR A 243 8.65 -8.61 -49.40
C TYR A 243 9.62 -9.21 -50.44
N SER A 244 10.87 -9.55 -50.07
CA SER A 244 11.83 -10.16 -51.02
C SER A 244 12.48 -11.46 -50.57
N GLU A 245 12.06 -12.07 -49.47
CA GLU A 245 12.56 -13.40 -49.07
C GLU A 245 11.40 -14.33 -48.70
N LEU A 246 10.60 -14.66 -49.71
CA LEU A 246 10.04 -16.01 -49.82
C LEU A 246 10.91 -16.73 -50.84
N SER A 247 12.04 -17.28 -50.39
CA SER A 247 12.83 -18.18 -51.20
C SER A 247 12.01 -19.43 -51.48
N MET A 248 12.02 -19.89 -52.73
CA MET A 248 11.39 -21.14 -53.18
C MET A 248 11.91 -22.39 -52.43
N GLU A 249 13.00 -22.26 -51.67
CA GLU A 249 13.54 -23.32 -50.81
C GLU A 249 12.71 -23.54 -49.54
N ALA A 250 12.01 -22.53 -49.02
CA ALA A 250 11.17 -22.67 -47.82
C ALA A 250 9.86 -23.46 -48.07
N LEU A 251 9.42 -23.56 -49.33
CA LEU A 251 8.28 -24.39 -49.74
C LEU A 251 8.64 -25.85 -50.04
N GLN A 252 9.93 -26.17 -50.18
CA GLN A 252 10.43 -27.54 -50.39
C GLN A 252 10.80 -28.26 -49.09
N ALA A 253 10.99 -27.51 -47.98
CA ALA A 253 11.34 -28.06 -46.67
C ALA A 253 10.13 -28.45 -45.78
N MET A 254 8.88 -28.23 -46.23
CA MET A 254 7.66 -28.58 -45.49
C MET A 254 6.89 -29.78 -46.09
N ASN A 255 7.57 -30.68 -46.81
CA ASN A 255 6.96 -31.93 -47.26
C ASN A 255 7.72 -33.15 -46.72
N LEU A 256 7.64 -33.36 -45.40
CA LEU A 256 7.90 -34.65 -44.78
C LEU A 256 6.64 -35.10 -44.02
N ASN A 257 6.15 -36.26 -44.46
CA ASN A 257 5.24 -37.19 -43.77
C ASN A 257 3.80 -36.73 -43.49
N VAL A 258 2.94 -36.90 -44.50
CA VAL A 258 1.61 -37.49 -44.27
C VAL A 258 1.72 -39.00 -44.56
N PRO A 259 1.28 -39.88 -43.64
CA PRO A 259 1.49 -41.33 -43.76
C PRO A 259 0.74 -41.95 -44.95
N ARG A 260 1.45 -42.82 -45.69
CA ARG A 260 0.87 -43.75 -46.68
C ARG A 260 -0.05 -44.73 -45.96
N ALA A 261 -1.37 -44.55 -46.09
CA ALA A 261 -2.33 -45.62 -45.86
C ALA A 261 -2.27 -46.60 -47.04
N GLY A 262 -2.11 -47.88 -46.70
CA GLY A 262 -1.64 -48.95 -47.58
C GLY A 262 -2.60 -49.41 -48.68
N ALA A 263 -2.00 -50.03 -49.69
CA ALA A 263 -2.67 -50.97 -50.57
C ALA A 263 -2.43 -52.39 -50.03
N LEU A 264 -3.51 -53.12 -49.73
CA LEU A 264 -3.58 -54.59 -49.83
C LEU A 264 -5.06 -54.97 -49.99
N THR A 265 -5.42 -55.27 -51.24
CA THR A 265 -6.25 -56.41 -51.68
C THR A 265 -7.11 -57.12 -50.64
N HIS A 266 -8.44 -57.16 -50.82
CA HIS A 266 -9.12 -58.32 -51.42
C HIS A 266 -10.65 -58.13 -51.53
N SER A 267 -11.13 -58.34 -52.76
CA SER A 267 -12.37 -59.04 -53.16
C SER A 267 -13.59 -59.17 -52.22
N ARG A 268 -14.73 -58.80 -52.84
CA ARG A 268 -16.01 -59.53 -52.99
C ARG A 268 -17.20 -59.16 -52.08
N GLN A 269 -18.26 -58.73 -52.79
CA GLN A 269 -19.70 -59.09 -52.68
C GLN A 269 -20.38 -58.76 -51.33
N SER A 270 -21.57 -58.17 -51.23
CA SER A 270 -22.78 -58.11 -52.06
C SER A 270 -23.61 -56.94 -51.46
N SER A 271 -24.40 -56.12 -52.16
CA SER A 271 -25.73 -56.51 -52.64
C SER A 271 -26.39 -55.29 -53.33
N ARG A 272 -26.82 -55.47 -54.57
CA ARG A 272 -28.02 -54.82 -55.12
C ARG A 272 -29.06 -55.93 -55.27
N GLN A 273 -30.26 -55.67 -54.78
CA GLN A 273 -31.45 -56.46 -55.09
C GLN A 273 -31.82 -56.27 -56.56
N GLN A 274 -32.35 -57.35 -57.17
CA GLN A 274 -33.13 -57.39 -58.41
C GLN A 274 -32.42 -57.01 -59.71
#